data_AF-A0A2W4M9H4-F1
#
_entry.id   AF-A0A2W4M9H4-F1
#
_cell.length_a   1.000
_cell.length_b   1.000
_cell.length_c   1.000
_cell.angle_alpha   90.00
_cell.angle_beta   90.00
_cell.angle_gamma   90.00
#
_symmetry.space_group_name_H-M   'P 1'
#
loop_
_entity.id
_entity.type
_entity.pdbx_description
1 polymer ?
#
loop_
_entity_poly.entity_id
_entity_poly.type
_entity_poly.pdbx_seq_one_letter_code
_entity_poly.pdbx_strand_id
1 'polypeptide(L)'
;MSDERRQRWIRRLALALGALSILCFALAVVAVQLLPPRFTTHRDAIAYSLDRHGIGYENIYIEHAWPENLNTQRFAATLDVRLAGSRRVFGLIECRTGRQECRYSLPSLGIVREPLPELVQQRQQPWLRWVDRTLRDLAGVLLGGSRS
;
A
#
# COMPACT_ATOMS: atom_id res chain seq x y z
N MET A 1 0.87 43.15 39.22
CA MET A 1 1.27 43.46 37.82
C MET A 1 2.15 42.36 37.15
N SER A 2 2.47 41.26 37.85
CA SER A 2 3.24 40.12 37.32
C SER A 2 2.38 39.02 36.69
N ASP A 3 1.16 38.79 37.17
CA ASP A 3 0.31 37.67 36.70
C ASP A 3 -0.24 37.82 35.27
N GLU A 4 -0.70 39.00 34.86
CA GLU A 4 -1.20 39.22 33.49
C GLU A 4 -0.13 39.03 32.40
N ARG A 5 1.14 39.33 32.73
CA ARG A 5 2.26 39.06 31.81
C ARG A 5 2.50 37.56 31.73
N ARG A 6 2.51 36.88 32.87
CA ARG A 6 2.70 35.42 32.95
C ARG A 6 1.62 34.65 32.19
N GLN A 7 0.36 35.06 32.33
CA GLN A 7 -0.79 34.46 31.64
C GLN A 7 -0.74 34.67 30.11
N ARG A 8 -0.30 35.85 29.65
CA ARG A 8 -0.07 36.13 28.23
C ARG A 8 1.06 35.28 27.65
N TRP A 9 2.15 35.08 28.39
CA TRP A 9 3.25 34.20 27.98
C TRP A 9 2.82 32.73 27.90
N ILE A 10 2.06 32.23 28.88
CA ILE A 10 1.54 30.86 28.88
C ILE A 10 0.61 30.62 27.68
N ARG A 11 -0.30 31.56 27.37
CA ARG A 11 -1.18 31.45 26.19
C ARG A 11 -0.39 31.43 24.88
N ARG A 12 0.63 32.29 24.75
CA ARG A 12 1.49 32.32 23.55
C ARG A 12 2.29 31.03 23.40
N LEU A 13 2.81 30.48 24.50
CA LEU A 13 3.50 29.18 24.50
C LEU A 13 2.57 28.04 24.10
N ALA A 14 1.36 28.00 24.65
CA ALA A 14 0.37 26.99 24.30
C ALA A 14 -0.01 27.06 22.82
N LEU A 15 -0.21 28.27 22.27
CA LEU A 15 -0.49 28.47 20.85
C LEU A 15 0.70 28.08 19.96
N ALA A 16 1.92 28.42 20.35
CA ALA A 16 3.12 28.05 19.61
C ALA A 16 3.33 26.53 19.58
N LEU A 17 3.12 25.85 20.71
CA LEU A 17 3.19 24.39 20.79
C LEU A 17 2.08 23.71 19.98
N GLY A 18 0.86 24.25 20.01
CA GLY A 18 -0.25 23.77 19.19
C GLY A 18 -0.01 23.96 17.69
N ALA A 19 0.54 25.10 17.28
CA ALA A 19 0.89 25.33 15.88
C ALA A 19 2.02 24.38 15.42
N LEU A 20 3.01 24.13 16.27
CA LEU A 20 4.11 23.22 15.97
C LEU A 20 3.63 21.77 15.83
N SER A 21 2.72 21.32 16.69
CA SER A 21 2.17 19.96 16.59
C SER A 21 1.36 19.79 15.30
N ILE A 22 0.52 20.76 14.94
CA ILE A 22 -0.23 20.73 13.67
C ILE A 22 0.71 20.70 12.47
N LEU A 23 1.78 21.49 12.49
CA LEU A 23 2.78 21.50 11.41
C LEU A 23 3.48 20.14 11.28
N CYS A 24 3.87 19.53 12.39
CA CYS A 24 4.46 18.19 12.39
C CYS A 24 3.49 17.13 11.83
N PHE A 25 2.20 17.21 12.18
CA PHE A 25 1.18 16.32 11.62
C PHE A 25 1.02 16.52 10.10
N ALA A 26 0.95 17.77 9.63
CA ALA A 26 0.85 18.08 8.22
C ALA A 26 2.06 17.52 7.44
N LEU A 27 3.28 17.71 7.97
CA LEU A 27 4.50 17.17 7.37
C LEU A 27 4.51 15.63 7.35
N ALA A 28 4.05 14.98 8.42
CA ALA A 28 3.93 13.53 8.48
C ALA A 28 2.96 13.00 7.41
N VAL A 29 1.80 13.65 7.24
CA VAL A 29 0.81 13.28 6.21
C VAL A 29 1.41 13.42 4.81
N VAL A 30 2.08 14.54 4.52
CA VAL A 30 2.73 14.76 3.22
C VAL A 30 3.83 13.71 2.97
N ALA A 31 4.63 13.39 3.99
CA ALA A 31 5.69 12.38 3.88
C ALA A 31 5.12 10.98 3.61
N VAL A 32 3.98 10.61 4.20
CA VAL A 32 3.30 9.33 3.94
C VAL A 32 2.75 9.28 2.52
N GLN A 33 2.19 10.37 2.00
CA GLN A 33 1.68 10.43 0.63
C GLN A 33 2.79 10.37 -0.43
N LEU A 34 4.00 10.85 -0.09
CA LEU A 34 5.18 10.78 -0.94
C LEU A 34 5.89 9.42 -0.87
N LEU A 35 5.55 8.56 0.10
CA LEU A 35 6.16 7.25 0.21
C LEU A 35 5.75 6.40 -0.99
N PRO A 36 6.70 5.82 -1.74
CA PRO A 36 6.37 5.00 -2.89
C PRO A 36 5.46 3.83 -2.47
N PRO A 37 4.43 3.49 -3.25
CA PRO A 37 3.52 2.41 -2.94
C PRO A 37 4.32 1.12 -2.77
N ARG A 38 4.23 0.52 -1.58
CA ARG A 38 4.95 -0.72 -1.26
C ARG A 38 4.06 -1.89 -1.64
N PHE A 39 4.48 -2.64 -2.65
CA PHE A 39 3.77 -3.84 -3.08
C PHE A 39 4.30 -5.05 -2.33
N THR A 40 3.42 -5.68 -1.55
CA THR A 40 3.76 -6.86 -0.75
C THR A 40 3.46 -8.16 -1.47
N THR A 41 2.51 -8.12 -2.41
CA THR A 41 2.08 -9.26 -3.21
C THR A 41 2.05 -8.91 -4.71
N HIS A 42 2.21 -9.93 -5.57
CA HIS A 42 2.03 -9.76 -7.02
C HIS A 42 0.62 -9.24 -7.36
N ARG A 43 -0.38 -9.62 -6.57
CA ARG A 43 -1.75 -9.13 -6.69
C ARG A 43 -1.83 -7.61 -6.56
N ASP A 44 -1.17 -7.03 -5.55
CA ASP A 44 -1.18 -5.57 -5.34
C ASP A 44 -0.49 -4.82 -6.49
N ALA A 45 0.60 -5.38 -7.00
CA ALA A 45 1.32 -4.82 -8.13
C ALA A 45 0.49 -4.84 -9.43
N ILE A 46 -0.24 -5.94 -9.69
CA ILE A 46 -1.14 -6.06 -10.85
C ILE A 46 -2.34 -5.14 -10.68
N ALA A 47 -2.95 -5.11 -9.50
CA ALA A 47 -4.03 -4.19 -9.15
C ALA A 47 -3.66 -2.74 -9.47
N TYR A 48 -2.47 -2.32 -9.04
CA TYR A 48 -1.96 -0.98 -9.29
C TYR A 48 -1.73 -0.68 -10.78
N SER A 49 -1.20 -1.65 -11.55
CA SER A 49 -1.04 -1.47 -12.99
C SER A 49 -2.40 -1.39 -13.71
N LEU A 50 -3.38 -2.23 -13.34
CA LEU A 50 -4.74 -2.15 -13.86
C LEU A 50 -5.41 -0.80 -13.56
N ASP A 51 -5.22 -0.27 -12.36
CA ASP A 51 -5.74 1.04 -11.96
C ASP A 51 -5.12 2.17 -12.81
N ARG A 52 -3.80 2.12 -13.08
CA ARG A 52 -3.15 3.07 -14.00
C ARG A 52 -3.71 3.03 -15.43
N HIS A 53 -4.15 1.86 -15.88
CA HIS A 53 -4.79 1.69 -17.19
C HIS A 53 -6.29 2.06 -17.17
N GLY A 54 -6.83 2.47 -16.03
CA GLY A 54 -8.27 2.77 -15.87
C GLY A 54 -9.16 1.53 -15.96
N ILE A 55 -8.61 0.35 -15.70
CA ILE A 55 -9.33 -0.93 -15.79
C ILE A 55 -9.87 -1.31 -14.42
N GLY A 56 -11.20 -1.17 -14.26
CA GLY A 56 -11.88 -1.60 -13.04
C GLY A 56 -11.85 -3.11 -12.85
N TYR A 57 -11.40 -3.57 -11.68
CA TYR A 57 -11.37 -4.98 -11.29
C TYR A 57 -12.09 -5.21 -9.96
N GLU A 58 -12.69 -6.39 -9.82
CA GLU A 58 -13.32 -6.86 -8.58
C GLU A 58 -12.41 -7.81 -7.80
N ASN A 59 -11.74 -8.72 -8.51
CA ASN A 59 -10.86 -9.69 -7.89
C ASN A 59 -9.76 -10.14 -8.86
N ILE A 60 -8.61 -10.49 -8.30
CA ILE A 60 -7.45 -10.97 -9.03
C ILE A 60 -7.03 -12.28 -8.37
N TYR A 61 -7.12 -13.36 -9.13
CA TYR A 61 -6.71 -14.70 -8.76
C TYR A 61 -5.43 -15.05 -9.52
N ILE A 62 -4.46 -15.59 -8.79
CA ILE A 62 -3.22 -16.08 -9.37
C ILE A 62 -3.23 -17.58 -9.12
N GLU A 63 -3.57 -18.34 -10.14
CA GLU A 63 -3.57 -19.79 -10.09
C GLU A 63 -2.19 -20.27 -10.51
N HIS A 64 -1.55 -21.05 -9.64
CA HIS A 64 -0.26 -21.66 -9.96
C HIS A 64 -0.48 -22.68 -11.08
N ALA A 65 0.02 -22.37 -12.27
CA ALA A 65 -0.08 -23.26 -13.41
C ALA A 65 1.19 -24.09 -13.56
N TRP A 66 1.11 -25.34 -13.06
CA TRP A 66 1.85 -26.54 -13.51
C TRP A 66 3.41 -26.52 -13.36
N PRO A 67 4.09 -27.68 -13.18
CA PRO A 67 5.19 -27.80 -12.22
C PRO A 67 6.59 -27.47 -12.76
N GLU A 68 7.41 -27.00 -11.83
CA GLU A 68 8.81 -27.37 -11.58
C GLU A 68 9.62 -27.93 -12.76
N ASN A 69 9.94 -27.09 -13.74
CA ASN A 69 11.05 -27.36 -14.64
C ASN A 69 12.36 -26.98 -13.94
N LEU A 70 12.87 -27.90 -13.11
CA LEU A 70 14.29 -28.31 -12.90
C LEU A 70 15.38 -27.22 -12.76
N ASN A 71 15.02 -25.95 -12.66
CA ASN A 71 15.92 -24.80 -12.58
C ASN A 71 15.15 -23.66 -11.91
N THR A 72 15.37 -23.49 -10.61
CA THR A 72 14.68 -22.61 -9.64
C THR A 72 14.64 -21.11 -9.97
N GLN A 73 15.05 -20.71 -11.17
CA GLN A 73 15.23 -19.31 -11.54
C GLN A 73 13.95 -18.67 -12.09
N ARG A 74 13.13 -19.40 -12.87
CA ARG A 74 11.95 -18.83 -13.54
C ARG A 74 10.64 -19.25 -12.87
N PHE A 75 9.79 -18.27 -12.57
CA PHE A 75 8.45 -18.49 -12.03
C PHE A 75 7.43 -18.07 -13.09
N ALA A 76 6.42 -18.90 -13.35
CA ALA A 76 5.29 -18.54 -14.21
C ALA A 76 3.99 -19.01 -13.56
N ALA A 77 2.93 -18.20 -13.68
CA ALA A 77 1.61 -18.54 -13.17
C ALA A 77 0.50 -17.99 -14.07
N THR A 78 -0.67 -18.61 -13.99
CA THR A 78 -1.87 -18.12 -14.69
C THR A 78 -2.53 -17.04 -13.85
N LEU A 79 -2.99 -16.00 -14.54
CA LEU A 79 -3.70 -14.88 -13.94
C LEU A 79 -5.16 -14.95 -14.37
N ASP A 80 -6.09 -14.95 -13.43
CA ASP A 80 -7.53 -14.76 -13.67
C ASP A 80 -7.96 -13.44 -13.01
N VAL A 81 -8.31 -12.46 -13.84
CA VAL A 81 -8.80 -11.16 -13.41
C VAL A 81 -10.30 -11.09 -13.64
N ARG A 82 -11.07 -10.93 -12.56
CA ARG A 82 -12.48 -10.58 -12.63
C ARG A 82 -12.62 -9.07 -12.69
N LEU A 83 -13.06 -8.55 -13.83
CA LEU A 83 -13.33 -7.14 -14.09
C LEU A 83 -14.65 -6.68 -13.49
N ALA A 84 -14.83 -5.37 -13.40
CA ALA A 84 -16.10 -4.75 -13.04
C ALA A 84 -17.21 -5.22 -14.02
N GLY A 85 -18.32 -5.72 -13.46
CA GLY A 85 -19.42 -6.27 -14.25
C GLY A 85 -19.24 -7.75 -14.58
N SER A 86 -18.54 -8.50 -13.73
CA SER A 86 -18.41 -9.97 -13.77
C SER A 86 -17.68 -10.59 -14.98
N ARG A 87 -17.10 -9.78 -15.88
CA ARG A 87 -16.27 -10.29 -16.99
C ARG A 87 -14.95 -10.85 -16.46
N ARG A 88 -14.57 -12.07 -16.86
CA ARG A 88 -13.25 -12.63 -16.54
C ARG A 88 -12.28 -12.47 -17.69
N VAL A 89 -11.02 -12.22 -17.34
CA VAL A 89 -9.89 -12.14 -18.26
C VAL A 89 -8.77 -13.02 -17.76
N PHE A 90 -8.28 -13.87 -18.65
CA PHE A 90 -7.14 -14.72 -18.38
C PHE A 90 -5.85 -14.11 -18.93
N GLY A 91 -4.76 -14.33 -18.20
CA GLY A 91 -3.44 -13.84 -18.52
C GLY A 91 -2.35 -14.73 -17.94
N LEU A 92 -1.13 -14.24 -18.05
CA LEU A 92 0.06 -14.92 -17.53
C LEU A 92 0.93 -13.93 -16.78
N ILE A 93 1.54 -14.38 -15.68
CA ILE A 93 2.63 -13.69 -15.01
C ILE A 93 3.90 -14.54 -15.14
N GLU A 94 5.02 -13.89 -15.42
CA GLU A 94 6.35 -14.50 -15.54
C GLU A 94 7.35 -13.68 -14.73
N CYS A 95 8.20 -14.32 -13.94
CA CYS A 95 9.30 -13.68 -13.24
C CYS A 95 10.62 -14.34 -13.62
N ARG A 96 11.64 -13.53 -13.94
CA ARG A 96 12.94 -14.01 -14.38
C ARG A 96 13.77 -14.60 -13.23
N THR A 97 13.61 -14.06 -12.02
CA THR A 97 14.34 -14.46 -10.82
C THR A 97 13.40 -14.52 -9.62
N GLY A 98 12.67 -15.62 -9.46
CA GLY A 98 11.75 -15.82 -8.33
C GLY A 98 10.65 -14.75 -8.22
N ARG A 99 10.88 -13.67 -7.45
CA ARG A 99 9.97 -12.54 -7.23
C ARG A 99 10.43 -11.21 -7.87
N GLN A 100 11.55 -11.24 -8.59
CA GLN A 100 12.13 -10.07 -9.23
C GLN A 100 11.96 -10.14 -10.75
N GLU A 101 11.96 -8.95 -11.36
CA GLU A 101 11.82 -8.78 -12.81
C GLU A 101 10.60 -9.50 -13.37
N CYS A 102 9.47 -9.32 -12.68
CA CYS A 102 8.21 -9.89 -13.09
C CYS A 102 7.57 -9.08 -14.22
N ARG A 103 6.93 -9.78 -15.14
CA ARG A 103 6.12 -9.23 -16.22
C ARG A 103 4.79 -9.96 -16.27
N TYR A 104 3.76 -9.29 -16.73
CA TYR A 104 2.48 -9.94 -16.98
C TYR A 104 1.89 -9.56 -18.32
N SER A 105 0.97 -10.39 -18.78
CA SER A 105 0.22 -10.16 -20.01
C SER A 105 -1.25 -10.47 -19.75
N LEU A 106 -2.12 -9.55 -20.17
CA LEU A 106 -3.57 -9.73 -20.29
C LEU A 106 -3.94 -9.40 -21.75
N PRO A 107 -3.78 -10.35 -22.68
CA PRO A 107 -3.90 -10.07 -24.12
C PRO A 107 -5.27 -9.52 -24.51
N SER A 108 -6.35 -9.96 -23.87
CA SER A 108 -7.70 -9.47 -24.16
C SER A 108 -7.95 -8.02 -23.70
N LEU A 109 -7.02 -7.44 -22.94
CA LEU A 109 -7.02 -6.04 -22.50
C LEU A 109 -5.92 -5.23 -23.21
N GLY A 110 -5.20 -5.83 -24.16
CA GLY A 110 -4.10 -5.17 -24.87
C GLY A 110 -2.80 -5.03 -24.06
N ILE A 111 -2.74 -5.59 -22.85
CA ILE A 111 -1.56 -5.55 -21.98
C ILE A 111 -0.65 -6.73 -22.34
N VAL A 112 0.56 -6.45 -22.82
CA VAL A 112 1.50 -7.48 -23.27
C VAL A 112 2.88 -7.25 -22.67
N ARG A 113 3.38 -8.23 -21.90
CA ARG A 113 4.70 -8.24 -21.25
C ARG A 113 5.01 -6.96 -20.48
N GLU A 114 4.01 -6.41 -19.81
CA GLU A 114 4.17 -5.20 -19.01
C GLU A 114 4.98 -5.50 -17.75
N PRO A 115 6.00 -4.68 -17.42
CA PRO A 115 6.79 -4.87 -16.20
C PRO A 115 5.96 -4.60 -14.95
N LEU A 116 6.00 -5.53 -14.00
CA LEU A 116 5.46 -5.28 -12.67
C LEU A 116 6.47 -4.48 -11.84
N PRO A 117 5.99 -3.55 -11.00
CA PRO A 117 6.84 -2.94 -9.98
C PRO A 117 7.40 -4.03 -9.06
N GLU A 118 8.66 -3.84 -8.64
CA GLU A 118 9.35 -4.82 -7.81
C GLU A 118 8.66 -4.96 -6.45
N LEU A 119 8.49 -6.22 -6.02
CA LEU A 119 7.96 -6.50 -4.70
C LEU A 119 8.99 -6.11 -3.66
N VAL A 120 8.70 -5.06 -2.89
CA VAL A 120 9.53 -4.70 -1.74
C VAL A 120 9.39 -5.82 -0.74
N GLN A 121 10.46 -6.60 -0.55
CA GLN A 121 10.49 -7.64 0.47
C GLN A 121 10.42 -6.95 1.83
N GLN A 122 9.19 -6.81 2.34
CA GLN A 122 8.90 -6.10 3.57
C GLN A 122 9.49 -6.90 4.72
N ARG A 123 10.78 -6.66 5.03
CA ARG A 123 11.36 -6.98 6.32
C ARG A 123 10.63 -6.08 7.31
N GLN A 124 9.48 -6.56 7.80
CA GLN A 124 8.63 -5.83 8.73
C GLN A 124 9.45 -5.52 9.97
N GLN A 125 10.00 -4.31 10.02
CA GLN A 125 10.71 -3.82 11.18
C GLN A 125 9.73 -3.84 12.36
N PRO A 126 10.06 -4.49 13.49
CA PRO A 126 9.14 -4.68 14.60
C PRO A 126 8.48 -3.39 15.09
N TRP A 127 9.20 -2.27 15.01
CA TRP A 127 8.71 -0.95 15.42
C TRP A 127 7.58 -0.41 14.51
N LEU A 128 7.59 -0.71 13.21
CA LEU A 128 6.51 -0.29 12.28
C LEU A 128 5.19 -1.01 12.59
N ARG A 129 5.26 -2.29 12.98
CA ARG A 129 4.08 -3.05 13.45
C ARG A 129 3.51 -2.48 14.73
N TRP A 130 4.38 -2.00 15.62
CA TRP A 130 3.96 -1.36 16.86
C TRP A 130 3.20 -0.05 16.56
N VAL A 131 3.75 0.83 15.70
CA VAL A 131 3.10 2.09 15.31
C VAL A 131 1.73 1.88 14.67
N ASP A 132 1.62 0.93 13.73
CA ASP A 132 0.36 0.64 13.04
C ASP A 132 -0.72 0.09 13.99
N ARG A 133 -0.32 -0.66 15.02
CA ARG A 133 -1.23 -1.12 16.09
C ARG A 133 -1.68 0.05 16.95
N THR A 134 -0.75 0.89 17.41
CA THR A 134 -1.08 2.05 18.25
C THR A 134 -1.97 3.07 17.53
N LEU A 135 -1.74 3.30 16.23
CA LEU A 135 -2.59 4.18 15.42
C LEU A 135 -4.01 3.63 15.26
N ARG A 136 -4.17 2.32 15.07
CA ARG A 136 -5.49 1.68 15.04
C ARG A 136 -6.21 1.74 16.38
N ASP A 137 -5.48 1.54 17.48
CA ASP A 137 -6.04 1.66 18.82
C ASP A 137 -6.50 3.11 19.09
N LEU A 138 -5.68 4.10 18.74
CA LEU A 138 -6.03 5.52 18.88
C LEU A 138 -7.19 5.94 17.96
N ALA A 139 -7.22 5.46 16.71
CA ALA A 139 -8.34 5.70 15.80
C ALA A 139 -9.63 5.03 16.33
N GLY A 140 -9.51 3.84 16.94
CA GLY A 140 -10.60 3.15 17.61
C GLY A 140 -11.12 3.93 18.84
N VAL A 141 -10.25 4.57 19.60
CA VAL A 141 -10.65 5.42 20.73
C VAL A 141 -11.28 6.75 20.27
N LEU A 142 -10.79 7.33 19.17
CA LEU A 142 -11.29 8.62 18.65
C LEU A 142 -12.58 8.48 17.83
N LEU A 143 -12.81 7.33 17.17
CA LEU A 143 -14.00 7.06 16.36
C LEU A 143 -15.01 6.11 17.03
N GLY A 144 -14.60 5.42 18.10
CA GLY A 144 -15.40 4.44 18.84
C GLY A 144 -15.69 4.90 20.26
N GLY A 145 -16.46 5.96 20.40
CA GLY A 145 -17.17 6.22 21.64
C GLY A 145 -18.14 5.07 21.94
N SER A 146 -17.91 4.40 23.08
CA SER A 146 -18.88 3.58 23.83
C SER A 146 -19.60 2.45 23.07
N ARG A 147 -19.16 1.22 23.30
CA ARG A 147 -20.12 0.14 23.58
C ARG A 147 -19.75 -0.50 24.91
N SER A 148 -20.59 -0.19 25.89
CA SER A 148 -20.89 -0.95 27.11
C SER A 148 -20.95 -2.45 26.89
#